data_AF-A0A2D7VY78-F1
#
_entry.id   AF-A0A2D7VY78-F1
#
_cell.length_a   1.000
_cell.length_b   1.000
_cell.length_c   1.000
_cell.angle_alpha   90.00
_cell.angle_beta   90.00
_cell.angle_gamma   90.00
#
_symmetry.space_group_name_H-M   'P 1'
#
loop_
_entity.id
_entity.type
_entity.pdbx_description
1 polymer ?
#
loop_
_entity_poly.entity_id
_entity_poly.type
_entity_poly.pdbx_seq_one_letter_code
_entity_poly.pdbx_strand_id
1 'polypeptide(L)'
;MASAGSSVLGVYNPIFYAQEALIHLESALGMASRVHRGFDAERRSYGKGDTINIRRPQTFTAQSAPVSSPDGLETDTVAVTLDQWKEVKFALTDKELAYTGNRIIEDHIRPASYALADNIDQALCANVNSTVGNSASTFSASDSASTTITKMRRKLFDAKAPMDDLHMQIDGEMEETFLKDSAFSQYQGAGDAGVNTQLRGTLGTKFGMEIFANQNADTMDKTAGTLADLAGAVDGTFAKGATAVTVDGLTNGETIKIGDSFTIAGDSTVYCVTADVTVGSGEASLSCSPPLQVAP
;
A
#
# COMPACT_ATOMS: atom_id res chain seq x y z
N MET A 1 -20.79 31.06 -40.04
CA MET A 1 -20.23 29.69 -40.16
C MET A 1 -18.72 29.82 -40.04
N ALA A 2 -18.18 29.58 -38.84
CA ALA A 2 -16.76 29.66 -38.55
C ALA A 2 -16.24 28.25 -38.21
N SER A 3 -15.25 27.80 -38.95
CA SER A 3 -14.25 26.83 -38.50
C SER A 3 -13.09 26.86 -39.51
N ALA A 4 -12.30 27.93 -39.42
CA ALA A 4 -10.89 27.89 -39.79
C ALA A 4 -10.21 26.92 -38.79
N GLY A 5 -9.36 25.99 -39.17
CA GLY A 5 -8.11 26.24 -39.88
C GLY A 5 -6.97 26.17 -38.86
N SER A 6 -6.14 25.13 -38.96
CA SER A 6 -4.77 25.02 -38.42
C SER A 6 -4.59 25.13 -36.89
N SER A 7 -4.28 24.00 -36.25
CA SER A 7 -3.43 24.00 -35.06
C SER A 7 -2.10 23.38 -35.45
N VAL A 8 -1.24 24.29 -35.91
CA VAL A 8 0.18 24.20 -36.19
C VAL A 8 0.88 23.26 -35.19
N LEU A 9 1.70 22.33 -35.69
CA LEU A 9 2.75 21.69 -34.91
C LEU A 9 3.56 22.81 -34.24
N GLY A 10 3.41 22.96 -32.92
CA GLY A 10 4.19 23.90 -32.15
C GLY A 10 5.68 23.69 -32.43
N VAL A 11 6.39 24.77 -32.70
CA VAL A 11 7.85 24.82 -32.94
C VAL A 11 8.67 24.30 -31.74
N TYR A 12 8.01 24.00 -30.63
CA TYR A 12 8.60 23.48 -29.41
C TYR A 12 8.15 22.04 -29.20
N ASN A 13 9.08 21.16 -28.87
CA ASN A 13 8.85 19.72 -28.77
C ASN A 13 8.17 19.40 -27.42
N PRO A 14 6.83 19.22 -27.34
CA PRO A 14 6.17 18.85 -26.08
C PRO A 14 6.71 17.52 -25.54
N ILE A 15 7.26 16.66 -26.41
CA ILE A 15 7.91 15.41 -26.02
C ILE A 15 9.18 15.68 -25.22
N PHE A 16 9.94 16.74 -25.54
CA PHE A 16 11.15 17.11 -24.79
C PHE A 16 10.81 17.55 -23.37
N TYR A 17 9.81 18.42 -23.21
CA TYR A 17 9.35 18.86 -21.89
C TYR A 17 8.72 17.73 -21.08
N ALA A 18 7.98 16.84 -21.74
CA ALA A 18 7.44 15.64 -21.10
C ALA A 18 8.53 14.66 -20.66
N GLN A 19 9.62 14.52 -21.41
CA GLN A 19 10.78 13.69 -21.03
C GLN A 19 11.52 14.27 -19.82
N GLU A 20 11.76 15.58 -19.78
CA GLU A 20 12.35 16.25 -18.61
C GLU A 20 11.46 16.13 -17.37
N ALA A 21 10.15 16.30 -17.54
CA ALA A 21 9.17 16.07 -16.48
C ALA A 21 9.23 14.62 -15.95
N LEU A 22 9.37 13.64 -16.86
CA LEU A 22 9.45 12.23 -16.52
C LEU A 22 10.71 11.89 -15.73
N ILE A 23 11.86 12.44 -16.09
CA ILE A 23 13.12 12.27 -15.34
C ILE A 23 12.96 12.82 -13.91
N HIS A 24 12.36 14.01 -13.77
CA HIS A 24 12.11 14.60 -12.45
C HIS A 24 11.08 13.81 -11.64
N LEU A 25 10.05 13.27 -12.29
CA LEU A 25 9.06 12.43 -11.65
C LEU A 25 9.67 11.14 -11.14
N GLU A 26 10.42 10.40 -11.97
CA GLU A 26 11.06 9.14 -11.57
C GLU A 26 12.03 9.32 -10.40
N SER A 27 12.79 10.42 -10.38
CA SER A 27 13.68 10.74 -9.26
C SER A 27 12.95 11.04 -7.95
N ALA A 28 11.68 11.41 -8.00
CA ALA A 28 10.88 11.78 -6.83
C ALA A 28 10.08 10.61 -6.23
N LEU A 29 10.02 9.47 -6.92
CA LEU A 29 9.21 8.33 -6.50
C LEU A 29 9.85 7.55 -5.34
N GLY A 30 9.35 7.77 -4.12
CA GLY A 30 9.78 7.05 -2.91
C GLY A 30 9.26 5.62 -2.84
N MET A 31 7.95 5.44 -2.62
CA MET A 31 7.33 4.12 -2.50
C MET A 31 7.16 3.45 -3.86
N ALA A 32 6.80 4.22 -4.88
CA ALA A 32 6.47 3.67 -6.19
C ALA A 32 7.65 2.96 -6.87
N SER A 33 8.90 3.27 -6.52
CA SER A 33 10.09 2.60 -7.04
C SER A 33 10.32 1.20 -6.43
N ARG A 34 9.73 0.94 -5.24
CA ARG A 34 9.85 -0.32 -4.49
C ARG A 34 8.69 -1.30 -4.72
N VAL A 35 7.68 -0.88 -5.49
CA VAL A 35 6.56 -1.74 -5.88
C VAL A 35 6.92 -2.52 -7.16
N HIS A 36 6.58 -3.80 -7.20
CA HIS A 36 6.81 -4.64 -8.37
C HIS A 36 5.95 -4.20 -9.58
N ARG A 37 6.60 -3.70 -10.63
CA ARG A 37 5.95 -3.23 -11.88
C ARG A 37 6.00 -4.23 -13.04
N GLY A 38 6.50 -5.45 -12.83
CA GLY A 38 6.78 -6.42 -13.91
C GLY A 38 5.57 -6.79 -14.79
N PHE A 39 4.35 -6.68 -14.26
CA PHE A 39 3.12 -6.95 -15.03
C PHE A 39 2.79 -5.88 -16.08
N ASP A 40 3.45 -4.72 -16.07
CA ASP A 40 3.28 -3.68 -17.09
C ASP A 40 3.89 -4.08 -18.45
N ALA A 41 5.01 -4.82 -18.42
CA ALA A 41 5.63 -5.36 -19.64
C ALA A 41 4.71 -6.40 -20.31
N GLU A 42 4.02 -7.21 -19.49
CA GLU A 42 3.05 -8.19 -19.96
C GLU A 42 1.84 -7.48 -20.60
N ARG A 43 1.31 -6.42 -19.97
CA ARG A 43 0.27 -5.55 -20.55
C ARG A 43 0.63 -5.02 -21.93
N ARG A 44 1.85 -4.47 -22.05
CA ARG A 44 2.35 -3.86 -23.28
C ARG A 44 2.45 -4.86 -24.43
N SER A 45 2.60 -6.15 -24.12
CA SER A 45 2.62 -7.24 -25.10
C SER A 45 1.24 -7.74 -25.53
N TYR A 46 0.24 -7.74 -24.63
CA TYR A 46 -1.13 -8.21 -24.92
C TYR A 46 -2.02 -7.19 -25.64
N GLY A 47 -1.60 -5.93 -25.69
CA GLY A 47 -2.11 -4.95 -26.67
C GLY A 47 -3.53 -4.42 -26.48
N LYS A 48 -4.43 -5.05 -25.70
CA LYS A 48 -5.77 -4.50 -25.39
C LYS A 48 -6.34 -5.03 -24.06
N GLY A 49 -6.72 -4.11 -23.18
CA GLY A 49 -7.50 -4.38 -21.96
C GLY A 49 -7.16 -3.40 -20.83
N ASP A 50 -8.18 -2.78 -20.24
CA ASP A 50 -8.07 -1.97 -19.02
C ASP A 50 -7.82 -2.83 -17.77
N THR A 51 -7.95 -4.16 -17.90
CA THR A 51 -7.77 -5.15 -16.84
C THR A 51 -6.77 -6.24 -17.27
N ILE A 52 -5.78 -6.51 -16.42
CA ILE A 52 -4.85 -7.64 -16.56
C ILE A 52 -5.25 -8.70 -15.52
N ASN A 53 -5.49 -9.93 -15.96
CA ASN A 53 -5.77 -11.04 -15.05
C ASN A 53 -4.48 -11.83 -14.79
N ILE A 54 -4.01 -11.80 -13.54
CA ILE A 54 -2.82 -12.53 -13.09
C ILE A 54 -3.27 -13.89 -12.56
N ARG A 55 -2.64 -14.97 -13.04
CA ARG A 55 -2.93 -16.34 -12.58
C ARG A 55 -2.27 -16.58 -11.23
N ARG A 56 -3.04 -17.04 -10.25
CA ARG A 56 -2.51 -17.43 -8.94
C ARG A 56 -1.99 -18.88 -8.99
N PRO A 57 -0.75 -19.16 -8.58
CA PRO A 57 -0.26 -20.53 -8.45
C PRO A 57 -1.10 -21.33 -7.46
N GLN A 58 -1.46 -22.58 -7.81
CA GLN A 58 -2.16 -23.48 -6.90
C GLN A 58 -1.22 -24.04 -5.84
N THR A 59 -1.73 -24.22 -4.62
CA THR A 59 -1.04 -24.96 -3.55
C THR A 59 -1.59 -26.38 -3.47
N PHE A 60 -0.73 -27.39 -3.56
CA PHE A 60 -1.10 -28.80 -3.39
C PHE A 60 -0.80 -29.25 -1.96
N THR A 61 -1.67 -30.10 -1.38
CA THR A 61 -1.39 -30.77 -0.11
C THR A 61 -1.09 -32.25 -0.37
N ALA A 62 -0.05 -32.78 0.24
CA ALA A 62 0.29 -34.19 0.09
C ALA A 62 -0.63 -35.04 0.98
N GLN A 63 -1.30 -36.04 0.39
CA GLN A 63 -2.13 -37.00 1.12
C GLN A 63 -1.51 -38.40 1.10
N SER A 64 -1.70 -39.16 2.19
CA SER A 64 -1.23 -40.54 2.30
C SER A 64 -2.03 -41.45 1.36
N ALA A 65 -1.34 -42.08 0.42
CA ALA A 65 -1.94 -42.99 -0.55
C ALA A 65 -2.50 -44.27 0.11
N PRO A 66 -3.51 -44.93 -0.50
CA PRO A 66 -4.20 -44.55 -1.74
C PRO A 66 -5.41 -43.66 -1.50
N VAL A 67 -5.52 -42.56 -2.26
CA VAL A 67 -6.69 -41.67 -2.27
C VAL A 67 -7.47 -41.89 -3.58
N SER A 68 -8.80 -41.89 -3.50
CA SER A 68 -9.70 -42.24 -4.62
C SER A 68 -10.13 -41.05 -5.49
N SER A 69 -9.84 -39.81 -5.08
CA SER A 69 -10.22 -38.60 -5.81
C SER A 69 -8.98 -37.79 -6.21
N PRO A 70 -8.77 -37.50 -7.51
CA PRO A 70 -7.74 -36.55 -7.94
C PRO A 70 -8.12 -35.11 -7.54
N ASP A 71 -7.11 -34.28 -7.24
CA ASP A 71 -7.31 -32.87 -6.97
C ASP A 71 -7.78 -32.12 -8.24
N GLY A 72 -8.73 -31.20 -8.08
CA GLY A 72 -9.26 -30.37 -9.18
C GLY A 72 -8.29 -29.27 -9.61
N LEU A 73 -8.10 -29.12 -10.93
CA LEU A 73 -7.20 -28.13 -11.54
C LEU A 73 -7.93 -26.81 -11.86
N GLU A 74 -8.57 -26.18 -10.87
CA GLU A 74 -9.23 -24.88 -11.06
C GLU A 74 -8.25 -23.71 -10.87
N THR A 75 -7.96 -22.96 -11.94
CA THR A 75 -7.01 -21.82 -11.88
C THR A 75 -7.72 -20.55 -11.40
N ASP A 76 -7.33 -20.04 -10.24
CA ASP A 76 -7.79 -18.76 -9.71
C ASP A 76 -7.06 -17.58 -10.39
N THR A 77 -7.76 -16.48 -10.62
CA THR A 77 -7.23 -15.29 -11.31
C THR A 77 -7.53 -14.01 -10.53
N VAL A 78 -6.52 -13.15 -10.37
CA VAL A 78 -6.65 -11.83 -9.73
C VAL A 78 -6.63 -10.76 -10.83
N ALA A 79 -7.66 -9.93 -10.87
CA ALA A 79 -7.79 -8.82 -11.83
C ALA A 79 -7.08 -7.56 -11.29
N VAL A 80 -6.22 -6.96 -12.12
CA VAL A 80 -5.60 -5.64 -11.90
C VAL A 80 -6.16 -4.67 -12.94
N THR A 81 -6.86 -3.63 -12.50
CA THR A 81 -7.49 -2.63 -13.37
C THR A 81 -6.70 -1.32 -13.40
N LEU A 82 -6.65 -0.65 -14.55
CA LEU A 82 -6.22 0.75 -14.64
C LEU A 82 -7.44 1.67 -14.52
N ASP A 83 -7.64 2.27 -13.36
CA ASP A 83 -8.82 3.06 -13.00
C ASP A 83 -8.53 4.56 -12.82
N GLN A 84 -7.26 4.96 -12.68
CA GLN A 84 -6.89 6.33 -12.31
C GLN A 84 -6.06 7.05 -13.38
N TRP A 85 -6.48 8.27 -13.71
CA TRP A 85 -5.76 9.21 -14.56
C TRP A 85 -5.50 10.50 -13.78
N LYS A 86 -4.24 10.97 -13.77
CA LYS A 86 -3.82 12.19 -13.09
C LYS A 86 -3.16 13.12 -14.10
N GLU A 87 -3.51 14.40 -14.04
CA GLU A 87 -2.97 15.42 -14.94
C GLU A 87 -2.68 16.72 -14.17
N VAL A 88 -1.61 17.40 -14.56
CA VAL A 88 -1.33 18.78 -14.17
C VAL A 88 -1.31 19.62 -15.44
N LYS A 89 -2.28 20.53 -15.58
CA LYS A 89 -2.43 21.36 -16.78
C LYS A 89 -1.70 22.69 -16.63
N PHE A 90 -0.90 23.01 -17.65
CA PHE A 90 -0.30 24.33 -17.82
C PHE A 90 -0.89 25.02 -19.04
N ALA A 91 -1.27 26.28 -18.88
CA ALA A 91 -1.58 27.17 -19.99
C ALA A 91 -0.53 28.27 -19.99
N LEU A 92 0.11 28.48 -21.13
CA LEU A 92 1.04 29.59 -21.33
C LEU A 92 0.60 30.46 -22.47
N THR A 93 0.79 31.76 -22.29
CA THR A 93 0.63 32.73 -23.38
C THR A 93 1.91 32.83 -24.19
N ASP A 94 1.80 33.12 -25.49
CA ASP A 94 2.96 33.26 -26.40
C ASP A 94 3.99 34.29 -25.92
N LYS A 95 3.53 35.32 -25.18
CA LYS A 95 4.43 36.32 -24.58
C LYS A 95 5.26 35.72 -23.45
N GLU A 96 4.63 35.00 -22.52
CA GLU A 96 5.33 34.37 -21.39
C GLU A 96 6.34 33.32 -21.89
N LEU A 97 5.97 32.54 -22.90
CA LEU A 97 6.84 31.54 -23.55
C LEU A 97 8.10 32.15 -24.18
N ALA A 98 7.96 33.29 -24.86
CA ALA A 98 9.09 33.97 -25.50
C ALA A 98 10.10 34.54 -24.48
N TYR A 99 9.66 34.88 -23.26
CA TYR A 99 10.52 35.42 -22.21
C TYR A 99 11.14 34.35 -21.28
N THR A 100 10.54 33.17 -21.17
CA THR A 100 10.89 32.20 -20.11
C THR A 100 11.84 31.08 -20.52
N GLY A 101 12.01 30.80 -21.83
CA GLY A 101 13.06 29.88 -22.34
C GLY A 101 13.16 28.56 -21.55
N ASN A 102 14.38 28.20 -21.11
CA ASN A 102 14.62 26.99 -20.30
C ASN A 102 14.19 27.11 -18.82
N ARG A 103 13.97 28.34 -18.33
CA ARG A 103 13.67 28.59 -16.91
C ARG A 103 12.29 28.06 -16.50
N ILE A 104 11.40 27.88 -17.47
CA ILE A 104 10.09 27.26 -17.27
C ILE A 104 10.19 25.79 -16.83
N ILE A 105 11.26 25.09 -17.23
CA ILE A 105 11.48 23.69 -16.88
C ILE A 105 11.74 23.60 -15.37
N GLU A 106 12.61 24.46 -14.87
CA GLU A 106 12.99 24.50 -13.46
C GLU A 106 11.86 25.03 -12.59
N ASP A 107 11.21 26.12 -13.01
CA ASP A 107 10.27 26.83 -12.15
C ASP A 107 8.87 26.18 -12.15
N HIS A 108 8.45 25.51 -13.22
CA HIS A 108 7.07 25.03 -13.37
C HIS A 108 6.99 23.53 -13.64
N ILE A 109 7.79 23.00 -14.57
CA ILE A 109 7.72 21.57 -14.93
C ILE A 109 8.23 20.69 -13.80
N ARG A 110 9.33 21.08 -13.14
CA ARG A 110 9.87 20.32 -12.01
C ARG A 110 8.88 20.24 -10.84
N PRO A 111 8.32 21.34 -10.31
CA PRO A 111 7.28 21.27 -9.27
C PRO A 111 6.03 20.48 -9.69
N ALA A 112 5.62 20.57 -10.96
CA ALA A 112 4.52 19.76 -11.49
C ALA A 112 4.79 18.27 -11.39
N SER A 113 6.02 17.87 -11.74
CA SER A 113 6.46 16.49 -11.74
C SER A 113 6.53 15.95 -10.31
N TYR A 114 6.98 16.77 -9.35
CA TYR A 114 6.91 16.44 -7.93
C TYR A 114 5.49 16.28 -7.42
N ALA A 115 4.56 17.17 -7.78
CA ALA A 115 3.16 17.06 -7.36
C ALA A 115 2.48 15.78 -7.89
N LEU A 116 2.79 15.38 -9.13
CA LEU A 116 2.34 14.11 -9.69
C LEU A 116 2.96 12.91 -8.97
N ALA A 117 4.26 12.95 -8.69
CA ALA A 117 4.96 11.90 -7.95
C ALA A 117 4.39 11.72 -6.54
N ASP A 118 4.16 12.83 -5.83
CA ASP A 118 3.56 12.85 -4.50
C ASP A 118 2.14 12.27 -4.50
N ASN A 119 1.31 12.64 -5.49
CA ASN A 119 -0.04 12.08 -5.58
C ASN A 119 -0.04 10.56 -5.84
N ILE A 120 0.90 10.07 -6.66
CA ILE A 120 1.07 8.63 -6.89
C ILE A 120 1.48 7.94 -5.59
N ASP A 121 2.43 8.53 -4.86
CA ASP A 121 2.93 7.99 -3.60
C ASP A 121 1.84 7.92 -2.51
N GLN A 122 1.05 8.98 -2.34
CA GLN A 122 -0.11 9.01 -1.44
C GLN A 122 -1.19 7.99 -1.84
N ALA A 123 -1.47 7.84 -3.15
CA ALA A 123 -2.44 6.86 -3.63
C ALA A 123 -1.97 5.41 -3.35
N LEU A 124 -0.67 5.14 -3.53
CA LEU A 124 -0.10 3.84 -3.19
C LEU A 124 -0.16 3.59 -1.67
N CYS A 125 0.22 4.57 -0.85
CA CYS A 125 0.16 4.45 0.61
C CYS A 125 -1.27 4.17 1.09
N ALA A 126 -2.27 4.91 0.59
CA ALA A 126 -3.67 4.72 0.95
C ALA A 126 -4.22 3.32 0.57
N ASN A 127 -3.73 2.74 -0.53
CA ASN A 127 -4.15 1.43 -1.01
C ASN A 127 -3.57 0.25 -0.23
N VAL A 128 -2.43 0.43 0.47
CA VAL A 128 -1.83 -0.63 1.29
C VAL A 128 -2.80 -1.07 2.38
N ASN A 129 -3.41 -0.13 3.10
CA ASN A 129 -4.28 -0.45 4.23
C ASN A 129 -5.65 -1.05 3.81
N SER A 130 -6.19 -0.67 2.63
CA SER A 130 -7.46 -1.22 2.14
C SER A 130 -7.33 -2.63 1.54
N THR A 131 -6.18 -2.94 0.95
CA THR A 131 -5.99 -4.19 0.17
C THR A 131 -5.25 -5.24 0.97
N VAL A 132 -4.24 -4.83 1.74
CA VAL A 132 -3.44 -5.71 2.57
C VAL A 132 -4.07 -5.69 3.96
N GLY A 133 -5.09 -6.52 4.18
CA GLY A 133 -5.77 -6.73 5.47
C GLY A 133 -4.89 -7.34 6.57
N ASN A 134 -3.58 -7.10 6.50
CA ASN A 134 -2.60 -7.50 7.48
C ASN A 134 -2.31 -6.38 8.48
N SER A 135 -3.15 -5.34 8.50
CA SER A 135 -3.32 -4.34 9.56
C SER A 135 -3.87 -5.02 10.81
N ALA A 136 -2.97 -5.74 11.47
CA ALA A 136 -3.20 -6.22 12.80
C ALA A 136 -2.03 -5.78 13.62
N SER A 137 -2.17 -4.61 14.26
CA SER A 137 -1.80 -4.38 15.66
C SER A 137 -0.67 -5.28 16.19
N THR A 138 0.47 -5.27 15.50
CA THR A 138 1.64 -6.07 15.91
C THR A 138 2.51 -5.27 16.88
N PHE A 139 2.15 -4.01 17.09
CA PHE A 139 2.92 -3.01 17.81
C PHE A 139 2.12 -2.57 19.03
N SER A 140 2.71 -2.74 20.20
CA SER A 140 2.37 -1.92 21.34
C SER A 140 3.21 -0.65 21.27
N ALA A 141 2.67 0.50 21.70
CA ALA A 141 3.45 1.73 21.87
C ALA A 141 4.67 1.57 22.81
N SER A 142 4.79 0.42 23.50
CA SER A 142 5.92 0.06 24.35
C SER A 142 6.96 -0.88 23.70
N ASP A 143 6.72 -1.38 22.49
CA ASP A 143 7.67 -2.27 21.80
C ASP A 143 8.91 -1.50 21.32
N SER A 144 10.10 -2.05 21.57
CA SER A 144 11.35 -1.51 21.00
C SER A 144 11.41 -1.72 19.47
N ALA A 145 12.15 -0.87 18.77
CA ALA A 145 12.29 -0.91 17.30
C ALA A 145 12.72 -2.29 16.77
N SER A 146 13.68 -2.93 17.45
CA SER A 146 14.14 -4.28 17.12
C SER A 146 13.04 -5.36 17.25
N THR A 147 12.19 -5.27 18.27
CA THR A 147 11.05 -6.17 18.49
C THR A 147 9.99 -6.00 17.40
N THR A 148 9.70 -4.75 17.02
CA THR A 148 8.77 -4.39 15.96
C THR A 148 9.18 -5.04 14.63
N ILE A 149 10.43 -4.84 14.20
CA ILE A 149 10.96 -5.39 12.94
C ILE A 149 10.93 -6.93 12.93
N THR A 150 11.32 -7.57 14.04
CA THR A 150 11.37 -9.04 14.12
C THR A 150 9.98 -9.67 14.17
N LYS A 151 9.01 -9.05 14.84
CA LYS A 151 7.60 -9.50 14.81
C LYS A 151 7.00 -9.40 13.40
N MET A 152 7.31 -8.33 12.66
CA MET A 152 6.86 -8.18 11.28
C MET A 152 7.44 -9.26 10.37
N ARG A 153 8.76 -9.51 10.49
CA ARG A 153 9.42 -10.57 9.75
C ARG A 153 8.81 -11.95 10.06
N ARG A 154 8.52 -12.24 11.34
CA ARG A 154 7.81 -13.48 11.73
C ARG A 154 6.46 -13.60 11.05
N LYS A 155 5.65 -12.54 11.07
CA LYS A 155 4.31 -12.54 10.46
C LYS A 155 4.37 -12.78 8.95
N LEU A 156 5.32 -12.15 8.25
CA LEU A 156 5.56 -12.38 6.84
C LEU A 156 6.02 -13.82 6.56
N PHE A 157 6.85 -14.38 7.43
CA PHE A 157 7.31 -15.76 7.32
C PHE A 157 6.17 -16.76 7.52
N ASP A 158 5.33 -16.57 8.54
CA ASP A 158 4.16 -17.39 8.80
C ASP A 158 3.14 -17.30 7.65
N ALA A 159 3.05 -16.12 7.01
CA ALA A 159 2.27 -15.89 5.79
C ALA A 159 2.92 -16.47 4.51
N LYS A 160 4.08 -17.13 4.61
CA LYS A 160 4.84 -17.72 3.49
C LYS A 160 5.25 -16.70 2.41
N ALA A 161 5.44 -15.44 2.81
CA ALA A 161 5.96 -14.42 1.90
C ALA A 161 7.43 -14.69 1.53
N PRO A 162 7.88 -14.32 0.32
CA PRO A 162 9.31 -14.32 -0.03
C PRO A 162 10.11 -13.41 0.92
N MET A 163 11.29 -13.86 1.35
CA MET A 163 12.11 -13.16 2.36
C MET A 163 13.31 -12.41 1.76
N ASP A 164 13.47 -12.44 0.43
CA ASP A 164 14.69 -12.00 -0.26
C ASP A 164 14.68 -10.51 -0.64
N ASP A 165 13.53 -9.85 -0.60
CA ASP A 165 13.38 -8.42 -0.94
C ASP A 165 12.24 -7.78 -0.13
N LEU A 166 12.56 -7.40 1.11
CA LEU A 166 11.60 -6.82 2.05
C LEU A 166 11.92 -5.35 2.31
N HIS A 167 10.96 -4.47 2.06
CA HIS A 167 11.04 -3.05 2.38
C HIS A 167 10.07 -2.69 3.51
N MET A 168 10.53 -1.87 4.44
CA MET A 168 9.74 -1.35 5.54
C MET A 168 9.67 0.17 5.42
N GLN A 169 8.45 0.66 5.15
CA GLN A 169 8.13 2.07 5.22
C GLN A 169 7.91 2.46 6.68
N ILE A 170 8.47 3.59 7.11
CA ILE A 170 8.24 4.18 8.43
C ILE A 170 7.83 5.64 8.30
N ASP A 171 7.01 6.09 9.25
CA ASP A 171 6.73 7.52 9.48
C ASP A 171 7.87 8.19 10.27
N GLY A 172 7.74 9.51 10.48
CA GLY A 172 8.75 10.30 11.19
C GLY A 172 8.85 10.01 12.69
N GLU A 173 7.75 9.63 13.35
CA GLU A 173 7.74 9.29 14.78
C GLU A 173 8.44 7.95 15.05
N MET A 174 8.21 7.00 14.16
CA MET A 174 8.85 5.69 14.16
C MET A 174 10.33 5.80 13.79
N GLU A 175 10.70 6.69 12.86
CA GLU A 175 12.10 7.00 12.56
C GLU A 175 12.81 7.57 13.80
N GLU A 176 12.20 8.50 14.53
CA GLU A 176 12.76 9.04 15.78
C GLU A 176 13.01 7.91 16.80
N THR A 177 12.04 7.01 16.96
CA THR A 177 12.14 5.88 17.89
C THR A 177 13.24 4.90 17.48
N PHE A 178 13.36 4.62 16.18
CA PHE A 178 14.37 3.71 15.64
C PHE A 178 15.78 4.28 15.76
N LEU A 179 15.96 5.58 15.55
CA LEU A 179 17.24 6.26 15.73
C LEU A 179 17.68 6.29 17.20
N LYS A 180 16.74 6.31 18.15
CA LYS A 180 17.05 6.25 19.59
C LYS A 180 17.41 4.85 20.08
N ASP A 181 16.99 3.80 19.37
CA ASP A 181 17.26 2.42 19.79
C ASP A 181 18.78 2.11 19.68
N SER A 182 19.34 1.64 20.79
CA SER A 182 20.73 1.22 20.90
C SER A 182 21.15 0.16 19.89
N ALA A 183 20.22 -0.70 19.47
CA ALA A 183 20.46 -1.71 18.45
C ALA A 183 20.79 -1.09 17.07
N PHE A 184 20.40 0.16 16.83
CA PHE A 184 20.57 0.86 15.55
C PHE A 184 21.62 1.96 15.61
N SER A 185 21.74 2.64 16.74
CA SER A 185 22.60 3.81 16.90
C SER A 185 23.94 3.51 17.57
N GLN A 186 24.12 2.38 18.27
CA GLN A 186 25.37 2.11 18.99
C GLN A 186 26.29 1.18 18.21
N TYR A 187 27.60 1.44 18.28
CA TYR A 187 28.64 0.55 17.74
C TYR A 187 28.55 -0.87 18.31
N GLN A 188 28.18 -1.02 19.58
CA GLN A 188 27.99 -2.33 20.21
C GLN A 188 26.82 -3.13 19.61
N GLY A 189 25.78 -2.46 19.09
CA GLY A 189 24.61 -3.09 18.48
C GLY A 189 24.73 -3.29 16.96
N ALA A 190 25.40 -2.37 16.27
CA ALA A 190 25.39 -2.29 14.82
C ALA A 190 26.77 -2.08 14.16
N GLY A 191 27.86 -2.08 14.93
CA GLY A 191 29.21 -1.82 14.42
C GLY A 191 29.33 -0.46 13.73
N ASP A 192 30.09 -0.40 12.63
CA ASP A 192 30.28 0.82 11.83
C ASP A 192 28.97 1.39 11.27
N ALA A 193 27.97 0.53 11.02
CA ALA A 193 26.66 0.99 10.59
C ALA A 193 25.96 1.80 11.69
N GLY A 194 26.15 1.48 12.96
CA GLY A 194 25.59 2.26 14.08
C GLY A 194 26.23 3.63 14.22
N VAL A 195 27.54 3.71 13.99
CA VAL A 195 28.27 4.99 13.94
C VAL A 195 27.78 5.83 12.75
N ASN A 196 27.53 5.22 11.60
CA ASN A 196 26.97 5.92 10.45
C ASN A 196 25.52 6.39 10.70
N THR A 197 24.69 5.60 11.38
CA THR A 197 23.36 6.03 11.84
C THR A 197 23.46 7.29 12.69
N GLN A 198 24.41 7.36 13.63
CA GLN A 198 24.63 8.56 14.45
C GLN A 198 25.14 9.76 13.64
N LEU A 199 25.93 9.54 12.61
CA LEU A 199 26.55 10.60 11.80
C LEU A 199 25.66 11.12 10.66
N ARG A 200 24.80 10.28 10.10
CA ARG A 200 24.00 10.57 8.90
C ARG A 200 22.50 10.46 9.11
N GLY A 201 22.04 9.89 10.22
CA GLY A 201 20.63 9.65 10.48
C GLY A 201 20.01 8.54 9.62
N THR A 202 20.81 7.76 8.89
CA THR A 202 20.30 6.72 7.99
C THR A 202 20.25 5.36 8.68
N LEU A 203 19.08 4.70 8.69
CA LEU A 203 18.88 3.40 9.33
C LEU A 203 19.37 2.20 8.47
N GLY A 204 19.24 2.31 7.15
CA GLY A 204 19.68 1.30 6.17
C GLY A 204 18.94 -0.04 6.28
N THR A 205 19.56 -1.11 5.77
CA THR A 205 19.01 -2.46 5.84
C THR A 205 19.34 -3.12 7.18
N LYS A 206 18.31 -3.53 7.93
CA LYS A 206 18.44 -4.18 9.24
C LYS A 206 17.50 -5.37 9.36
N PHE A 207 17.98 -6.44 10.00
CA PHE A 207 17.24 -7.70 10.16
C PHE A 207 16.65 -8.24 8.83
N GLY A 208 17.34 -7.97 7.72
CA GLY A 208 16.93 -8.35 6.36
C GLY A 208 15.73 -7.60 5.80
N MET A 209 15.44 -6.40 6.28
CA MET A 209 14.49 -5.46 5.67
C MET A 209 15.17 -4.11 5.41
N GLU A 210 14.93 -3.51 4.25
CA GLU A 210 15.36 -2.13 3.95
C GLU A 210 14.37 -1.14 4.59
N ILE A 211 14.85 -0.34 5.53
CA ILE A 211 14.02 0.67 6.20
C ILE A 211 14.15 1.99 5.43
N PHE A 212 13.02 2.57 5.03
CA PHE A 212 12.97 3.88 4.40
C PHE A 212 11.89 4.75 5.05
N ALA A 213 12.25 5.99 5.37
CA ALA A 213 11.31 6.98 5.87
C ALA A 213 10.54 7.60 4.70
N ASN A 214 9.24 7.76 4.87
CA ASN A 214 8.38 8.43 3.90
C ASN A 214 7.45 9.40 4.63
N GLN A 215 7.42 10.66 4.20
CA GLN A 215 6.54 11.69 4.77
C GLN A 215 5.06 11.39 4.50
N ASN A 216 4.76 10.61 3.45
CA ASN A 216 3.39 10.20 3.15
C ASN A 216 2.96 8.94 3.92
N ALA A 217 3.77 8.40 4.83
CA ALA A 217 3.40 7.25 5.65
C ALA A 217 2.14 7.51 6.49
N ASP A 218 1.94 8.73 6.99
CA ASP A 218 0.75 9.13 7.75
C ASP A 218 -0.56 9.00 6.93
N THR A 219 -0.48 8.98 5.59
CA THR A 219 -1.67 8.73 4.76
C THR A 219 -2.19 7.28 4.86
N MET A 220 -1.43 6.39 5.51
CA MET A 220 -1.87 5.06 5.88
C MET A 220 -2.76 5.06 7.14
N ASP A 221 -2.62 6.08 8.01
CA ASP A 221 -3.41 6.22 9.23
C ASP A 221 -4.80 6.76 8.90
N LYS A 222 -5.79 5.87 9.05
CA LYS A 222 -7.21 6.22 8.89
C LYS A 222 -7.77 6.60 10.24
N THR A 223 -8.63 7.63 10.25
CA THR A 223 -9.40 7.97 11.44
C THR A 223 -10.21 6.75 11.87
N ALA A 224 -9.93 6.26 13.07
CA ALA A 224 -10.63 5.11 13.65
C ALA A 224 -12.14 5.37 13.73
N GLY A 225 -12.92 4.29 13.63
CA GLY A 225 -14.35 4.33 13.90
C GLY A 225 -14.68 4.84 15.30
N THR A 226 -15.91 5.32 15.47
CA THR A 226 -16.42 5.80 16.77
C THR A 226 -16.98 4.68 17.64
N LEU A 227 -16.81 3.42 17.24
CA LEU A 227 -17.36 2.26 17.94
C LEU A 227 -16.77 2.18 19.36
N ALA A 228 -17.64 2.31 20.38
CA ALA A 228 -17.25 2.19 21.78
C ALA A 228 -17.57 0.80 22.33
N ASP A 229 -18.56 0.12 21.74
CA ASP A 229 -18.91 -1.25 22.08
C ASP A 229 -18.01 -2.25 21.34
N LEU A 230 -17.07 -2.84 22.07
CA LEU A 230 -16.14 -3.84 21.56
C LEU A 230 -16.59 -5.29 21.85
N ALA A 231 -17.79 -5.48 22.42
CA ALA A 231 -18.28 -6.77 22.88
C ALA A 231 -19.33 -7.42 21.95
N GLY A 232 -19.51 -6.89 20.73
CA GLY A 232 -20.44 -7.44 19.74
C GLY A 232 -20.22 -8.94 19.46
N ALA A 233 -21.30 -9.64 19.12
CA ALA A 233 -21.31 -11.06 18.83
C ALA A 233 -21.49 -11.31 17.33
N VAL A 234 -20.89 -12.38 16.80
CA VAL A 234 -21.16 -12.82 15.42
C VAL A 234 -22.61 -13.29 15.33
N ASP A 235 -23.39 -12.68 14.44
CA ASP A 235 -24.79 -13.03 14.24
C ASP A 235 -24.97 -13.90 12.99
N GLY A 236 -24.83 -15.21 13.17
CA GLY A 236 -25.03 -16.20 12.12
C GLY A 236 -23.90 -17.21 12.02
N THR A 237 -23.96 -18.03 10.96
CA THR A 237 -22.94 -19.06 10.67
C THR A 237 -22.27 -18.72 9.34
N PHE A 238 -20.96 -18.52 9.37
CA PHE A 238 -20.17 -18.16 8.19
C PHE A 238 -19.25 -19.31 7.78
N ALA A 239 -19.20 -19.60 6.49
CA ALA A 239 -18.25 -20.57 5.96
C ALA A 239 -16.82 -20.01 5.98
N LYS A 240 -15.84 -20.91 6.12
CA LYS A 240 -14.43 -20.57 5.86
C LYS A 240 -14.31 -19.97 4.45
N GLY A 241 -13.61 -18.85 4.33
CA GLY A 241 -13.45 -18.12 3.08
C GLY A 241 -14.47 -17.00 2.85
N ALA A 242 -15.43 -16.79 3.75
CA ALA A 242 -16.34 -15.64 3.66
C ALA A 242 -15.56 -14.32 3.76
N THR A 243 -15.96 -13.34 2.95
CA THR A 243 -15.38 -11.98 2.92
C THR A 243 -16.23 -10.96 3.68
N ALA A 244 -17.33 -11.40 4.29
CA ALA A 244 -18.22 -10.58 5.10
C ALA A 244 -18.74 -11.36 6.31
N VAL A 245 -18.89 -10.67 7.44
CA VAL A 245 -19.44 -11.19 8.70
C VAL A 245 -20.45 -10.19 9.25
N THR A 246 -21.62 -10.67 9.67
CA THR A 246 -22.57 -9.85 10.44
C THR A 246 -22.28 -9.97 11.92
N VAL A 247 -22.30 -8.84 12.60
CA VAL A 247 -22.17 -8.74 14.05
C VAL A 247 -23.38 -8.00 14.61
N ASP A 248 -23.89 -8.49 15.73
CA ASP A 248 -25.01 -7.91 16.48
C ASP A 248 -24.55 -7.56 17.91
N GLY A 249 -25.35 -6.79 18.62
CA GLY A 249 -25.03 -6.29 19.96
C GLY A 249 -24.13 -5.06 19.92
N LEU A 250 -24.17 -4.27 18.84
CA LEU A 250 -23.46 -3.00 18.73
C LEU A 250 -24.39 -1.81 19.03
N THR A 251 -23.80 -0.66 19.36
CA THR A 251 -24.57 0.56 19.63
C THR A 251 -24.96 1.27 18.33
N ASN A 252 -26.25 1.62 18.20
CA ASN A 252 -26.78 2.30 17.02
C ASN A 252 -26.14 3.66 16.74
N GLY A 253 -25.82 3.91 15.47
CA GLY A 253 -25.25 5.18 15.01
C GLY A 253 -23.74 5.29 15.19
N GLU A 254 -23.09 4.29 15.80
CA GLU A 254 -21.64 4.20 15.80
C GLU A 254 -21.10 3.83 14.42
N THR A 255 -19.86 4.22 14.14
CA THR A 255 -19.21 4.00 12.85
C THR A 255 -18.02 3.07 13.00
N ILE A 256 -17.88 2.16 12.06
CA ILE A 256 -16.73 1.30 11.86
C ILE A 256 -16.13 1.72 10.51
N LYS A 257 -14.84 2.02 10.50
CA LYS A 257 -14.16 2.61 9.35
C LYS A 257 -13.22 1.61 8.69
N ILE A 258 -12.95 1.83 7.41
CA ILE A 258 -11.92 1.06 6.69
C ILE A 258 -10.60 1.17 7.46
N GLY A 259 -9.93 0.04 7.69
CA GLY A 259 -8.68 -0.01 8.44
C GLY A 259 -8.86 -0.42 9.92
N ASP A 260 -10.09 -0.40 10.45
CA ASP A 260 -10.35 -0.91 11.79
C ASP A 260 -10.10 -2.43 11.82
N SER A 261 -9.41 -2.91 12.86
CA SER A 261 -9.07 -4.32 13.03
C SER A 261 -9.94 -5.00 14.09
N PHE A 262 -10.38 -6.23 13.85
CA PHE A 262 -11.13 -7.03 14.80
C PHE A 262 -10.63 -8.49 14.86
N THR A 263 -10.92 -9.17 15.95
CA THR A 263 -10.66 -10.60 16.15
C THR A 263 -11.96 -11.30 16.49
N ILE A 264 -12.10 -12.55 16.05
CA ILE A 264 -13.24 -13.38 16.42
C ILE A 264 -12.83 -14.30 17.57
N ALA A 265 -13.69 -14.43 18.58
CA ALA A 265 -13.42 -15.31 19.72
C ALA A 265 -13.15 -16.75 19.26
N GLY A 266 -12.03 -17.34 19.68
CA GLY A 266 -11.61 -18.68 19.25
C GLY A 266 -10.73 -18.70 18.00
N ASP A 267 -10.52 -17.56 17.34
CA ASP A 267 -9.55 -17.40 16.26
C ASP A 267 -8.39 -16.49 16.70
N SER A 268 -7.16 -16.85 16.31
CA SER A 268 -5.96 -16.03 16.52
C SER A 268 -5.68 -15.07 15.36
N THR A 269 -6.45 -15.19 14.28
CA THR A 269 -6.37 -14.34 13.10
C THR A 269 -7.01 -12.99 13.41
N VAL A 270 -6.31 -11.93 13.01
CA VAL A 270 -6.84 -10.56 13.08
C VAL A 270 -7.29 -10.16 11.67
N TYR A 271 -8.50 -9.63 11.61
CA TYR A 271 -9.19 -9.23 10.39
C TYR A 271 -9.24 -7.71 10.30
N CYS A 272 -9.09 -7.16 9.10
CA CYS A 272 -9.24 -5.72 8.84
C CYS A 272 -10.53 -5.44 8.09
N VAL A 273 -11.24 -4.38 8.49
CA VAL A 273 -12.45 -3.89 7.82
C VAL A 273 -12.07 -3.18 6.51
N THR A 274 -12.75 -3.56 5.42
CA THR A 274 -12.45 -3.11 4.05
C THR A 274 -13.46 -2.11 3.49
N ALA A 275 -14.58 -1.88 4.19
CA ALA A 275 -15.61 -0.90 3.82
C ALA A 275 -16.14 -0.17 5.07
N ASP A 276 -16.45 1.11 4.93
CA ASP A 276 -17.09 1.89 6.01
C ASP A 276 -18.50 1.34 6.29
N VAL A 277 -18.83 1.18 7.57
CA VAL A 277 -20.13 0.70 8.03
C VAL A 277 -20.64 1.57 9.16
N THR A 278 -21.91 1.96 9.10
CA THR A 278 -22.62 2.57 10.21
C THR A 278 -23.56 1.54 10.81
N VAL A 279 -23.50 1.34 12.12
CA VAL A 279 -24.34 0.35 12.83
C VAL A 279 -25.80 0.76 12.75
N GLY A 280 -26.64 -0.18 12.29
CA GLY A 280 -28.08 0.01 12.12
C GLY A 280 -28.88 -1.06 12.87
N SER A 281 -29.82 -0.64 13.70
CA SER A 281 -30.66 -1.53 14.53
C SER A 281 -29.90 -2.51 15.45
N GLY A 282 -28.66 -2.20 15.83
CA GLY A 282 -27.79 -3.03 16.66
C GLY A 282 -26.85 -3.94 15.87
N GLU A 283 -27.05 -4.02 14.55
CA GLU A 283 -26.38 -4.94 13.65
C GLU A 283 -25.49 -4.20 12.63
N ALA A 284 -24.38 -4.82 12.24
CA ALA A 284 -23.49 -4.34 11.19
C ALA A 284 -22.90 -5.50 10.37
N SER A 285 -22.89 -5.35 9.04
CA SER A 285 -22.22 -6.29 8.14
C SER A 285 -20.82 -5.80 7.78
N LEU A 286 -19.80 -6.43 8.34
CA LEU A 286 -18.39 -6.08 8.17
C LEU A 286 -17.79 -6.83 7.00
N SER A 287 -17.31 -6.10 5.98
CA SER A 287 -16.49 -6.69 4.92
C SER A 287 -15.04 -6.79 5.41
N CYS A 288 -14.44 -7.97 5.37
CA CYS A 288 -13.14 -8.23 6.00
C CYS A 288 -12.09 -8.81 5.04
N SER A 289 -10.83 -8.49 5.33
CA SER A 289 -9.64 -9.07 4.70
C SER A 289 -8.62 -9.39 5.79
N PRO A 290 -7.93 -10.55 5.76
CA PRO A 290 -8.12 -11.68 4.84
C PRO A 290 -9.52 -12.33 4.99
N PRO A 291 -9.98 -13.16 4.03
CA PRO A 291 -11.22 -13.92 4.20
C PRO A 291 -11.12 -14.85 5.41
N LEU A 292 -12.27 -15.16 6.02
CA LEU A 292 -12.34 -15.94 7.27
C LEU A 292 -11.54 -17.24 7.19
N GLN A 293 -10.61 -17.41 8.13
CA GLN A 293 -9.75 -18.60 8.20
C GLN A 293 -10.41 -19.76 8.95
N VAL A 294 -11.37 -19.43 9.82
CA VAL A 294 -12.17 -20.37 10.62
C VAL A 294 -13.65 -20.05 10.41
N ALA A 295 -14.51 -21.06 10.45
CA ALA A 295 -15.96 -20.87 10.48
C ALA A 295 -16.37 -20.56 11.93
N PRO A 296 -16.84 -19.33 12.24
CA PRO A 296 -17.31 -18.95 13.57
C PRO A 296 -18.68 -19.55 13.90
#